data_AF-A0A2N9L3N7-F1
#
_entry.id   AF-A0A2N9L3N7-F1
#
_cell.length_a   1.000
_cell.length_b   1.000
_cell.length_c   1.000
_cell.angle_alpha   90.00
_cell.angle_beta   90.00
_cell.angle_gamma   90.00
#
_symmetry.space_group_name_H-M   'P 1'
#
loop_
_entity.id
_entity.type
_entity.pdbx_description
1 polymer ?
#
loop_
_entity_poly.entity_id
_entity_poly.type
_entity_poly.pdbx_seq_one_letter_code
_entity_poly.pdbx_strand_id
1 'polypeptide(L)'
;MFCPKCGSACLPEHKFCKSCGAPMGVASDAEVAGQAAPTPILQTNGGAQAVAAYPSVPPPGVLPPGMPPPYIPPGAQPVMYPGVGQPVYYVAAPGAQVHSQVNLLESLRGRIRSMASTDSLEGFSLGQMFSEVFKRRGADVVENYLLVGSTKTTPPIDLVETGWPKPWLFFRVLAALVIAYAALIFMFMQTGNPNCVPGIMFLGAFAVPLATLTLFFELNTPRNVSLHTVGKLFLMGAVVSLGMAVFIEPLSIFQISSMEAGPVEETAKLLAVVLVMRNTRYKYMLNGILFGATVGAGFAAFETAGYALNMAFLPGLVPGLLQGILQNGSLSQNASDAATHAAVVQMLQILRLRGIEAPLGHVAWTALAAGAFWRVKQDKPLNVSMLLDTRFLKAFAIPVVMHAIWDASWQLPFEGNQILTGLITWYVVFGLVQQGLRQVKEEQKSHLESTLVNVEAALQAPGPATA
;
A
#
# COMPACT_ATOMS: atom_id res chain seq x y z
N MET A 1 19.79 0.79 30.46
CA MET A 1 20.35 -0.58 30.43
C MET A 1 20.78 -0.93 29.02
N PHE A 2 21.83 -1.74 28.83
CA PHE A 2 22.25 -2.16 27.48
C PHE A 2 21.75 -3.58 27.20
N CYS A 3 21.31 -3.85 25.98
CA CYS A 3 20.89 -5.19 25.59
C CYS A 3 22.09 -6.15 25.64
N PRO A 4 22.01 -7.26 26.39
CA PRO A 4 23.13 -8.21 26.50
C PRO A 4 23.41 -8.95 25.18
N LYS A 5 22.46 -8.94 24.23
CA LYS A 5 22.60 -9.61 22.92
C LYS A 5 23.24 -8.73 21.85
N CYS A 6 22.94 -7.43 21.82
CA CYS A 6 23.37 -6.54 20.72
C CYS A 6 23.94 -5.19 21.17
N GLY A 7 24.08 -4.95 22.47
CA GLY A 7 24.72 -3.74 23.02
C GLY A 7 23.93 -2.44 22.85
N SER A 8 22.71 -2.49 22.31
CA SER A 8 21.88 -1.30 22.10
C SER A 8 21.36 -0.73 23.42
N ALA A 9 21.39 0.59 23.58
CA ALA A 9 20.81 1.26 24.74
C ALA A 9 19.29 1.04 24.78
N CYS A 10 18.79 0.54 25.90
CA CYS A 10 17.39 0.24 26.16
C CYS A 10 16.91 0.99 27.41
N LEU A 11 15.66 1.47 27.34
CA LEU A 11 14.98 2.10 28.48
C LEU A 11 14.53 1.04 29.49
N PRO A 12 14.54 1.34 30.81
CA PRO A 12 14.19 0.39 31.88
C PRO A 12 12.82 -0.27 31.77
N GLU A 13 11.84 0.41 31.18
CA GLU A 13 10.46 -0.03 31.02
C GLU A 13 10.25 -1.03 29.84
N HIS A 14 11.26 -1.23 28.99
CA HIS A 14 11.15 -2.12 27.85
C HIS A 14 11.41 -3.58 28.24
N LYS A 15 10.36 -4.43 28.16
CA LYS A 15 10.48 -5.90 28.32
C LYS A 15 11.28 -6.57 27.19
N PHE A 16 11.48 -5.89 26.05
CA PHE A 16 12.22 -6.41 24.88
C PHE A 16 13.08 -5.31 24.25
N CYS A 17 14.26 -5.68 23.75
CA CYS A 17 15.14 -4.78 23.02
C CYS A 17 14.51 -4.39 21.67
N LYS A 18 14.33 -3.08 21.42
CA LYS A 18 13.76 -2.57 20.15
C LYS A 18 14.63 -2.82 18.92
N SER A 19 15.94 -3.05 19.09
CA SER A 19 16.86 -3.29 17.96
C SER A 19 16.91 -4.75 17.51
N CYS A 20 16.81 -5.72 18.44
CA CYS A 20 17.01 -7.13 18.10
C CYS A 20 15.90 -8.08 18.63
N GLY A 21 14.94 -7.57 19.39
CA GLY A 21 13.81 -8.33 19.93
C GLY A 21 14.15 -9.23 21.14
N ALA A 22 15.38 -9.19 21.67
CA ALA A 22 15.75 -10.00 22.83
C ALA A 22 14.97 -9.57 24.10
N PRO A 23 14.47 -10.52 24.91
CA PRO A 23 13.83 -10.19 26.18
C PRO A 23 14.83 -9.56 27.15
N MET A 24 14.39 -8.50 27.82
CA MET A 24 15.14 -7.82 28.86
C MET A 24 14.65 -8.36 30.21
N GLY A 25 15.47 -9.15 30.89
CA GLY A 25 15.07 -9.86 32.11
C GLY A 25 14.74 -8.91 33.27
N VAL A 26 13.56 -9.09 33.86
CA VAL A 26 13.19 -8.58 35.18
C VAL A 26 13.17 -9.79 36.11
N ALA A 27 13.98 -9.76 37.17
CA ALA A 27 13.95 -10.80 38.20
C ALA A 27 12.66 -10.68 39.03
N SER A 28 11.91 -11.77 39.16
CA SER A 28 10.86 -11.94 40.17
C SER A 28 10.98 -13.32 40.77
N ASP A 29 10.90 -13.35 42.11
CA ASP A 29 11.15 -14.48 43.00
C ASP A 29 10.25 -15.72 42.77
N ALA A 30 10.85 -16.87 43.12
CA ALA A 30 10.28 -18.11 43.66
C ALA A 30 10.46 -19.41 42.82
N GLU A 31 11.19 -20.34 43.48
CA GLU A 31 11.25 -21.81 43.33
C GLU A 31 11.97 -22.40 42.10
N VAL A 32 13.12 -23.04 42.32
CA VAL A 32 13.22 -24.49 42.62
C VAL A 32 14.57 -24.78 43.30
N ALA A 33 14.48 -25.62 44.34
CA ALA A 33 15.53 -26.08 45.21
C ALA A 33 16.69 -26.83 44.50
N GLY A 34 17.90 -26.50 44.92
CA GLY A 34 18.96 -27.44 45.33
C GLY A 34 19.62 -28.33 44.27
N GLN A 35 20.83 -27.94 43.83
CA GLN A 35 21.99 -28.84 43.77
C GLN A 35 23.32 -28.06 43.74
N ALA A 36 24.09 -28.28 44.81
CA ALA A 36 25.54 -28.15 45.07
C ALA A 36 26.47 -27.19 44.27
N ALA A 37 27.29 -26.47 45.04
CA ALA A 37 28.35 -25.51 44.68
C ALA A 37 29.69 -26.16 44.22
N PRO A 38 30.75 -25.38 43.90
CA PRO A 38 31.61 -24.86 44.98
C PRO A 38 32.02 -23.38 44.90
N THR A 39 32.21 -22.87 46.11
CA THR A 39 32.55 -21.54 46.65
C THR A 39 34.01 -21.07 46.34
N PRO A 40 34.35 -19.77 46.54
CA PRO A 40 34.72 -19.22 47.86
C PRO A 40 34.12 -17.81 48.15
N ILE A 41 33.49 -17.56 49.31
CA ILE A 41 34.04 -17.06 50.60
C ILE A 41 34.76 -15.69 50.41
N LEU A 42 34.28 -14.54 50.93
CA LEU A 42 34.32 -14.15 52.35
C LEU A 42 33.33 -13.01 52.73
N GLN A 43 32.92 -13.08 54.00
CA GLN A 43 31.91 -12.30 54.73
C GLN A 43 32.32 -10.90 55.20
N THR A 44 31.29 -10.19 55.64
CA THR A 44 31.15 -8.87 56.27
C THR A 44 31.83 -8.66 57.63
N ASN A 45 32.35 -7.43 57.81
CA ASN A 45 32.24 -6.46 58.92
C ASN A 45 32.31 -6.88 60.41
N GLY A 46 33.15 -6.15 61.15
CA GLY A 46 32.96 -5.83 62.56
C GLY A 46 34.00 -4.81 63.06
N GLY A 47 33.55 -3.73 63.72
CA GLY A 47 34.41 -2.90 64.60
C GLY A 47 34.38 -1.40 64.34
N ALA A 48 33.98 -0.63 65.35
CA ALA A 48 33.71 0.80 65.33
C ALA A 48 34.96 1.70 65.55
N GLN A 49 34.86 2.93 65.02
CA GLN A 49 35.49 4.20 65.45
C GLN A 49 37.01 4.39 65.35
N ALA A 50 37.43 5.27 64.42
CA ALA A 50 38.34 6.39 64.68
C ALA A 50 38.32 7.40 63.51
N VAL A 51 38.30 8.69 63.83
CA VAL A 51 38.37 9.83 62.91
C VAL A 51 39.82 10.02 62.45
N ALA A 52 40.10 10.09 61.13
CA ALA A 52 41.37 10.60 60.60
C ALA A 52 41.24 11.06 59.12
N ALA A 53 42.00 12.10 58.79
CA ALA A 53 41.88 12.98 57.63
C ALA A 53 42.15 12.34 56.25
N TYR A 54 41.60 12.97 55.20
CA TYR A 54 41.88 12.67 53.78
C TYR A 54 43.37 12.77 53.43
N PRO A 55 43.95 11.82 52.67
CA PRO A 55 45.18 12.05 51.92
C PRO A 55 44.92 12.34 50.43
N SER A 56 45.66 13.32 49.95
CA SER A 56 45.74 13.89 48.61
C SER A 56 46.20 12.91 47.51
N VAL A 57 45.73 13.16 46.29
CA VAL A 57 46.12 12.49 45.03
C VAL A 57 47.62 12.75 44.71
N PRO A 58 48.43 11.73 44.35
CA PRO A 58 49.80 11.94 43.91
C PRO A 58 49.89 12.38 42.43
N PRO A 59 50.94 13.13 42.03
CA PRO A 59 51.05 13.71 40.69
C PRO A 59 51.43 12.67 39.61
N PRO A 60 51.15 12.94 38.32
CA PRO A 60 51.25 11.95 37.25
C PRO A 60 52.71 11.75 36.81
N GLY A 61 53.16 10.50 36.67
CA GLY A 61 54.42 10.24 35.94
C GLY A 61 55.25 8.98 36.27
N VAL A 62 54.85 8.09 37.18
CA VAL A 62 55.65 6.89 37.49
C VAL A 62 54.78 5.64 37.42
N LEU A 63 55.00 4.78 36.41
CA LEU A 63 54.46 3.42 36.38
C LEU A 63 55.17 2.59 37.47
N PRO A 64 54.46 1.79 38.27
CA PRO A 64 55.11 0.91 39.25
C PRO A 64 55.98 -0.15 38.55
N PRO A 65 57.12 -0.57 39.14
CA PRO A 65 58.04 -1.50 38.51
C PRO A 65 57.40 -2.88 38.34
N GLY A 66 57.42 -3.45 37.11
CA GLY A 66 57.05 -4.85 36.85
C GLY A 66 56.02 -5.10 35.74
N MET A 67 55.48 -4.09 35.06
CA MET A 67 54.61 -4.31 33.90
C MET A 67 55.40 -4.42 32.58
N PRO A 68 55.10 -5.40 31.70
CA PRO A 68 55.66 -5.44 30.35
C PRO A 68 55.13 -4.26 29.50
N PRO A 69 55.88 -3.79 28.49
CA PRO A 69 55.46 -2.68 27.63
C PRO A 69 54.15 -3.03 26.88
N PRO A 70 53.28 -2.04 26.61
CA PRO A 70 52.02 -2.28 25.92
C PRO A 70 52.24 -2.81 24.50
N TYR A 71 51.49 -3.86 24.15
CA TYR A 71 51.52 -4.48 22.83
C TYR A 71 50.99 -3.52 21.75
N ILE A 72 51.78 -3.30 20.68
CA ILE A 72 51.40 -2.47 19.53
C ILE A 72 50.97 -3.41 18.38
N PRO A 73 49.72 -3.32 17.88
CA PRO A 73 49.26 -4.14 16.76
C PRO A 73 49.99 -3.79 15.45
N PRO A 74 50.24 -4.78 14.56
CA PRO A 74 50.85 -4.52 13.25
C PRO A 74 50.01 -3.55 12.40
N GLY A 75 50.62 -2.47 11.88
CA GLY A 75 49.97 -1.50 10.99
C GLY A 75 49.39 -0.24 11.67
N ALA A 76 49.54 -0.11 13.00
CA ALA A 76 49.13 1.10 13.70
C ALA A 76 50.13 2.26 13.49
N GLN A 77 49.62 3.45 13.15
CA GLN A 77 50.43 4.66 12.96
C GLN A 77 50.36 5.53 14.23
N PRO A 78 51.50 5.99 14.78
CA PRO A 78 51.50 6.87 15.95
C PRO A 78 51.12 8.30 15.55
N VAL A 79 50.15 8.89 16.26
CA VAL A 79 49.81 10.31 16.13
C VAL A 79 50.13 11.03 17.44
N MET A 80 50.97 12.07 17.37
CA MET A 80 51.37 12.90 18.51
C MET A 80 50.50 14.15 18.59
N TYR A 81 49.78 14.33 19.70
CA TYR A 81 49.05 15.56 19.99
C TYR A 81 49.87 16.43 20.96
N PRO A 82 50.04 17.74 20.70
CA PRO A 82 50.71 18.63 21.65
C PRO A 82 49.95 18.65 22.98
N GLY A 83 50.59 18.22 24.06
CA GLY A 83 50.04 18.25 25.43
C GLY A 83 49.66 16.91 26.05
N VAL A 84 49.80 15.78 25.34
CA VAL A 84 49.57 14.43 25.89
C VAL A 84 50.84 13.58 25.72
N GLY A 85 51.48 13.20 26.82
CA GLY A 85 52.79 12.54 26.84
C GLY A 85 52.81 11.05 26.46
N GLN A 86 51.80 10.54 25.74
CA GLN A 86 51.76 9.14 25.28
C GLN A 86 51.16 9.06 23.85
N PRO A 87 51.78 8.32 22.90
CA PRO A 87 51.27 8.19 21.54
C PRO A 87 49.99 7.34 21.49
N VAL A 88 48.96 7.84 20.81
CA VAL A 88 47.71 7.10 20.55
C VAL A 88 47.81 6.40 19.20
N TYR A 89 47.54 5.11 19.18
CA TYR A 89 47.62 4.25 18.00
C TYR A 89 46.23 4.00 17.42
N TYR A 90 46.00 4.39 16.16
CA TYR A 90 44.78 4.07 15.43
C TYR A 90 44.98 2.82 14.55
N VAL A 91 44.02 1.90 14.59
CA VAL A 91 43.88 0.82 13.59
C VAL A 91 42.72 1.21 12.68
N ALA A 92 43.00 1.43 11.40
CA ALA A 92 41.94 1.66 10.41
C ALA A 92 41.11 0.39 10.29
N ALA A 93 39.80 0.47 10.57
CA ALA A 93 38.90 -0.66 10.36
C ALA A 93 38.93 -1.06 8.87
N PRO A 94 39.04 -2.36 8.54
CA PRO A 94 38.97 -2.81 7.15
C PRO A 94 37.63 -2.36 6.57
N GLY A 95 37.68 -1.58 5.48
CA GLY A 95 36.49 -1.12 4.78
C GLY A 95 35.61 -2.30 4.40
N ALA A 96 34.47 -2.44 5.07
CA ALA A 96 33.47 -3.42 4.72
C ALA A 96 32.91 -3.07 3.33
N GLN A 97 33.33 -3.80 2.30
CA GLN A 97 32.65 -3.82 1.01
C GLN A 97 31.32 -4.57 1.14
N VAL A 98 30.33 -3.90 1.70
CA VAL A 98 28.91 -4.21 1.57
C VAL A 98 28.25 -2.85 1.36
N HIS A 99 27.28 -2.70 0.44
CA HIS A 99 26.45 -1.49 0.17
C HIS A 99 26.67 -0.73 -1.16
N SER A 100 26.62 -1.40 -2.33
CA SER A 100 26.25 -0.67 -3.58
C SER A 100 24.74 -0.75 -3.87
N GLN A 101 24.14 -1.94 -3.71
CA GLN A 101 22.71 -2.16 -4.00
C GLN A 101 21.76 -1.48 -3.00
N VAL A 102 22.13 -1.43 -1.72
CA VAL A 102 21.35 -0.75 -0.67
C VAL A 102 21.24 0.75 -0.95
N ASN A 103 22.30 1.37 -1.46
CA ASN A 103 22.33 2.79 -1.81
C ASN A 103 21.48 3.10 -3.05
N LEU A 104 21.46 2.21 -4.05
CA LEU A 104 20.65 2.39 -5.26
C LEU A 104 19.15 2.31 -4.96
N LEU A 105 18.72 1.27 -4.24
CA LEU A 105 17.30 1.10 -3.89
C LEU A 105 16.80 2.23 -3.00
N GLU A 106 17.59 2.67 -2.03
CA GLU A 106 17.19 3.78 -1.16
C GLU A 106 17.14 5.11 -1.92
N SER A 107 18.08 5.35 -2.85
CA SER A 107 18.05 6.50 -3.76
C SER A 107 16.81 6.48 -4.66
N LEU A 108 16.48 5.34 -5.27
CA LEU A 108 15.29 5.17 -6.10
C LEU A 108 14.02 5.45 -5.31
N ARG A 109 13.88 4.84 -4.13
CA ARG A 109 12.76 5.09 -3.23
C ARG A 109 12.67 6.57 -2.86
N GLY A 110 13.80 7.23 -2.60
CA GLY A 110 13.86 8.66 -2.30
C GLY A 110 13.35 9.52 -3.46
N ARG A 111 13.73 9.17 -4.70
CA ARG A 111 13.25 9.86 -5.92
C ARG A 111 11.75 9.66 -6.13
N ILE A 112 11.24 8.43 -5.99
CA ILE A 112 9.80 8.14 -6.12
C ILE A 112 9.01 8.92 -5.07
N ARG A 113 9.47 8.95 -3.80
CA ARG A 113 8.86 9.74 -2.73
C ARG A 113 8.82 11.23 -3.05
N SER A 114 9.93 11.78 -3.52
CA SER A 114 10.03 13.19 -3.93
C SER A 114 9.07 13.52 -5.08
N MET A 115 8.94 12.64 -6.06
CA MET A 115 8.02 12.81 -7.18
C MET A 115 6.55 12.69 -6.74
N ALA A 116 6.23 11.71 -5.90
CA ALA A 116 4.88 11.49 -5.39
C ALA A 116 4.44 12.49 -4.31
N SER A 117 5.38 13.31 -3.80
CA SER A 117 5.19 14.14 -2.61
C SER A 117 4.69 13.33 -1.41
N THR A 118 5.30 12.16 -1.18
CA THR A 118 4.95 11.23 -0.08
C THR A 118 6.03 11.13 0.98
N ASP A 119 5.62 10.81 2.21
CA ASP A 119 6.53 10.54 3.34
C ASP A 119 7.14 9.13 3.24
N SER A 120 8.13 8.82 4.09
CA SER A 120 8.58 7.44 4.30
C SER A 120 7.44 6.55 4.77
N LEU A 121 7.31 5.36 4.17
CA LEU A 121 6.40 4.33 4.66
C LEU A 121 6.88 3.81 6.02
N GLU A 122 6.10 4.06 7.07
CA GLU A 122 6.43 3.75 8.45
C GLU A 122 5.37 2.81 9.04
N GLY A 123 5.82 1.75 9.71
CA GLY A 123 4.91 0.80 10.36
C GLY A 123 4.01 0.02 9.40
N PHE A 124 4.28 0.05 8.10
CA PHE A 124 3.55 -0.72 7.09
C PHE A 124 4.10 -2.16 6.98
N SER A 125 3.20 -3.13 6.99
CA SER A 125 3.52 -4.54 6.74
C SER A 125 2.39 -5.20 5.96
N LEU A 126 2.71 -5.73 4.77
CA LEU A 126 1.74 -6.47 3.93
C LEU A 126 1.16 -7.68 4.67
N GLY A 127 2.00 -8.42 5.41
CA GLY A 127 1.55 -9.58 6.18
C GLY A 127 0.57 -9.21 7.28
N GLN A 128 0.77 -8.06 7.94
CA GLN A 128 -0.16 -7.58 8.97
C GLN A 128 -1.48 -7.07 8.35
N MET A 129 -1.39 -6.34 7.23
CA MET A 129 -2.56 -5.82 6.50
C MET A 129 -3.50 -6.95 6.07
N PHE A 130 -2.96 -8.05 5.51
CA PHE A 130 -3.77 -9.18 5.04
C PHE A 130 -3.98 -10.29 6.09
N SER A 131 -3.67 -10.04 7.36
CA SER A 131 -3.77 -11.05 8.44
C SER A 131 -5.19 -11.52 8.75
N GLU A 132 -6.23 -10.79 8.29
CA GLU A 132 -7.64 -11.09 8.58
C GLU A 132 -8.45 -11.57 7.39
N VAL A 133 -7.81 -11.77 6.22
CA VAL A 133 -8.48 -12.16 4.97
C VAL A 133 -9.35 -13.41 5.14
N PHE A 134 -8.84 -14.43 5.84
CA PHE A 134 -9.52 -15.72 6.02
C PHE A 134 -10.38 -15.81 7.30
N LYS A 135 -10.42 -14.76 8.14
CA LYS A 135 -11.21 -14.78 9.38
C LYS A 135 -12.70 -14.68 9.07
N ARG A 136 -13.51 -15.67 9.48
CA ARG A 136 -14.97 -15.64 9.29
C ARG A 136 -15.61 -14.42 9.98
N ARG A 137 -16.61 -13.81 9.36
CA ARG A 137 -17.41 -12.71 9.91
C ARG A 137 -18.89 -13.02 9.68
N GLY A 138 -19.76 -12.56 10.58
CA GLY A 138 -21.22 -12.72 10.47
C GLY A 138 -21.80 -11.93 9.30
N ALA A 139 -22.99 -12.31 8.86
CA ALA A 139 -23.70 -11.64 7.76
C ALA A 139 -24.03 -10.18 8.12
N ASP A 140 -24.42 -9.94 9.37
CA ASP A 140 -24.66 -8.62 9.97
C ASP A 140 -23.44 -7.70 9.85
N VAL A 141 -22.23 -8.22 10.04
CA VAL A 141 -20.99 -7.45 9.90
C VAL A 141 -20.78 -7.05 8.44
N VAL A 142 -21.05 -7.95 7.49
CA VAL A 142 -20.95 -7.66 6.05
C VAL A 142 -21.97 -6.59 5.66
N GLU A 143 -23.22 -6.76 6.05
CA GLU A 143 -24.30 -5.81 5.75
C GLU A 143 -24.02 -4.42 6.31
N ASN A 144 -23.67 -4.33 7.61
CA ASN A 144 -23.34 -3.06 8.25
C ASN A 144 -22.14 -2.38 7.57
N TYR A 145 -21.16 -3.15 7.12
CA TYR A 145 -19.99 -2.63 6.41
C TYR A 145 -20.34 -2.07 5.02
N LEU A 146 -21.29 -2.69 4.31
CA LEU A 146 -21.76 -2.25 2.99
C LEU A 146 -22.70 -1.04 3.07
N LEU A 147 -23.38 -0.85 4.22
CA LEU A 147 -24.37 0.23 4.43
C LEU A 147 -23.75 1.56 4.93
N VAL A 148 -22.43 1.66 5.03
CA VAL A 148 -21.74 2.88 5.49
C VAL A 148 -21.83 4.04 4.47
N GLY A 149 -21.44 5.24 4.90
CA GLY A 149 -21.29 6.41 4.03
C GLY A 149 -22.54 7.26 3.79
N SER A 150 -23.68 6.92 4.41
CA SER A 150 -24.83 7.82 4.50
C SER A 150 -24.63 8.86 5.62
N THR A 151 -25.50 9.86 5.71
CA THR A 151 -25.47 10.81 6.84
C THR A 151 -25.73 10.16 8.19
N LYS A 152 -26.41 9.01 8.23
CA LYS A 152 -26.74 8.28 9.46
C LYS A 152 -25.79 7.12 9.77
N THR A 153 -25.04 6.65 8.77
CA THR A 153 -24.19 5.45 8.88
C THR A 153 -22.70 5.76 8.75
N THR A 154 -22.33 7.02 8.49
CA THR A 154 -20.93 7.45 8.61
C THR A 154 -20.58 7.55 10.09
N PRO A 155 -19.56 6.85 10.58
CA PRO A 155 -19.15 6.92 11.98
C PRO A 155 -18.65 8.34 12.31
N PRO A 156 -18.94 8.85 13.52
CA PRO A 156 -18.29 10.07 14.01
C PRO A 156 -16.79 9.85 14.19
N ILE A 157 -16.02 10.94 14.12
CA ILE A 157 -14.55 10.91 13.94
C ILE A 157 -13.81 10.25 15.10
N ASP A 158 -14.36 10.30 16.31
CA ASP A 158 -13.90 9.64 17.53
C ASP A 158 -13.92 8.11 17.44
N LEU A 159 -14.83 7.55 16.64
CA LEU A 159 -14.98 6.10 16.43
C LEU A 159 -14.23 5.58 15.19
N VAL A 160 -13.59 6.47 14.43
CA VAL A 160 -12.86 6.08 13.22
C VAL A 160 -11.52 5.43 13.58
N GLU A 161 -11.26 4.26 13.03
CA GLU A 161 -9.97 3.57 13.13
C GLU A 161 -8.89 4.34 12.35
N THR A 162 -7.80 4.71 13.03
CA THR A 162 -6.70 5.50 12.46
C THR A 162 -5.46 4.67 12.09
N GLY A 163 -5.47 3.37 12.42
CA GLY A 163 -4.42 2.43 12.06
C GLY A 163 -4.55 1.90 10.64
N TRP A 164 -3.55 1.12 10.20
CA TRP A 164 -3.64 0.40 8.92
C TRP A 164 -4.84 -0.57 8.95
N PRO A 165 -5.79 -0.45 8.01
CA PRO A 165 -6.94 -1.32 7.96
C PRO A 165 -6.52 -2.75 7.58
N LYS A 166 -7.36 -3.72 7.97
CA LYS A 166 -7.15 -5.14 7.70
C LYS A 166 -8.21 -5.66 6.73
N PRO A 167 -8.05 -5.44 5.41
CA PRO A 167 -9.05 -5.79 4.42
C PRO A 167 -9.27 -7.31 4.35
N TRP A 168 -10.52 -7.71 4.10
CA TRP A 168 -10.97 -9.10 4.06
C TRP A 168 -12.12 -9.31 3.06
N LEU A 169 -12.94 -8.29 2.81
CA LEU A 169 -14.11 -8.38 1.94
C LEU A 169 -13.69 -8.53 0.48
N PHE A 170 -12.62 -7.85 0.06
CA PHE A 170 -12.11 -7.93 -1.32
C PHE A 170 -11.85 -9.37 -1.78
N PHE A 171 -11.29 -10.20 -0.89
CA PHE A 171 -10.99 -11.59 -1.20
C PHE A 171 -12.25 -12.44 -1.32
N ARG A 172 -13.29 -12.14 -0.54
CA ARG A 172 -14.59 -12.84 -0.65
C ARG A 172 -15.32 -12.48 -1.94
N VAL A 173 -15.29 -11.20 -2.30
CA VAL A 173 -15.83 -10.74 -3.59
C VAL A 173 -15.09 -11.42 -4.73
N LEU A 174 -13.75 -11.43 -4.69
CA LEU A 174 -12.94 -12.14 -5.68
C LEU A 174 -13.28 -13.63 -5.75
N ALA A 175 -13.31 -14.33 -4.61
CA ALA A 175 -13.60 -15.75 -4.55
C ALA A 175 -15.00 -16.07 -5.11
N ALA A 176 -16.02 -15.29 -4.74
CA ALA A 176 -17.38 -15.48 -5.26
C ALA A 176 -17.43 -15.30 -6.79
N LEU A 177 -16.81 -14.24 -7.32
CA LEU A 177 -16.78 -13.97 -8.75
C LEU A 177 -15.97 -15.02 -9.53
N VAL A 178 -14.82 -15.47 -8.99
CA VAL A 178 -13.98 -16.52 -9.60
C VAL A 178 -14.67 -17.88 -9.56
N ILE A 179 -15.37 -18.23 -8.49
CA ILE A 179 -16.15 -19.48 -8.40
C ILE A 179 -17.26 -19.47 -9.45
N ALA A 180 -18.01 -18.36 -9.56
CA ALA A 180 -19.04 -18.22 -10.57
C ALA A 180 -18.46 -18.28 -11.99
N TYR A 181 -17.33 -17.60 -12.23
CA TYR A 181 -16.60 -17.64 -13.51
C TYR A 181 -16.17 -19.06 -13.88
N ALA A 182 -15.55 -19.79 -12.95
CA ALA A 182 -15.13 -21.17 -13.16
C ALA A 182 -16.32 -22.11 -13.41
N ALA A 183 -17.44 -21.90 -12.71
CA ALA A 183 -18.66 -22.67 -12.94
C ALA A 183 -19.23 -22.44 -14.36
N LEU A 184 -19.24 -21.19 -14.84
CA LEU A 184 -19.69 -20.89 -16.21
C LEU A 184 -18.75 -21.48 -17.27
N ILE A 185 -17.43 -21.41 -17.06
CA ILE A 185 -16.45 -22.07 -17.94
C ILE A 185 -16.71 -23.56 -17.96
N PHE A 186 -16.85 -24.20 -16.80
CA PHE A 186 -17.12 -25.63 -16.70
C PHE A 186 -18.39 -26.01 -17.47
N MET A 187 -19.50 -25.29 -17.25
CA MET A 187 -20.75 -25.53 -17.99
C MET A 187 -20.56 -25.38 -19.50
N PHE A 188 -19.84 -24.35 -19.96
CA PHE A 188 -19.55 -24.17 -21.38
C PHE A 188 -18.70 -25.31 -21.93
N MET A 189 -17.65 -25.73 -21.23
CA MET A 189 -16.76 -26.81 -21.67
C MET A 189 -17.46 -28.17 -21.74
N GLN A 190 -18.50 -28.40 -20.92
CA GLN A 190 -19.28 -29.63 -20.94
C GLN A 190 -20.41 -29.61 -21.99
N THR A 191 -21.03 -28.46 -22.23
CA THR A 191 -22.28 -28.38 -23.01
C THR A 191 -22.14 -27.69 -24.36
N GLY A 192 -21.08 -26.91 -24.56
CA GLY A 192 -20.96 -26.01 -25.72
C GLY A 192 -22.00 -24.89 -25.76
N ASN A 193 -22.80 -24.69 -24.70
CA ASN A 193 -23.95 -23.81 -24.76
C ASN A 193 -23.51 -22.32 -24.84
N PRO A 194 -23.85 -21.59 -25.92
CA PRO A 194 -23.42 -20.22 -26.13
C PRO A 194 -23.98 -19.24 -25.08
N ASN A 195 -25.03 -19.61 -24.35
CA ASN A 195 -25.57 -18.78 -23.26
C ASN A 195 -24.57 -18.56 -22.12
N CYS A 196 -23.54 -19.41 -21.98
CA CYS A 196 -22.47 -19.19 -21.01
C CYS A 196 -21.51 -18.06 -21.43
N VAL A 197 -21.42 -17.74 -22.73
CA VAL A 197 -20.41 -16.82 -23.27
C VAL A 197 -20.48 -15.42 -22.66
N PRO A 198 -21.64 -14.73 -22.63
CA PRO A 198 -21.71 -13.40 -22.02
C PRO A 198 -21.32 -13.44 -20.54
N GLY A 199 -21.77 -14.46 -19.81
CA GLY A 199 -21.44 -14.61 -18.40
C GLY A 199 -19.95 -14.84 -18.15
N ILE A 200 -19.28 -15.67 -18.96
CA ILE A 200 -17.82 -15.86 -18.91
C ILE A 200 -17.11 -14.53 -19.17
N MET A 201 -17.52 -13.81 -20.23
CA MET A 201 -16.92 -12.52 -20.61
C MET A 201 -17.02 -11.49 -19.48
N PHE A 202 -18.23 -11.27 -18.94
CA PHE A 202 -18.43 -10.29 -17.87
C PHE A 202 -17.77 -10.70 -16.56
N LEU A 203 -17.93 -11.95 -16.10
CA LEU A 203 -17.31 -12.37 -14.85
C LEU A 203 -15.78 -12.33 -14.95
N GLY A 204 -15.20 -12.76 -16.07
CA GLY A 204 -13.76 -12.69 -16.31
C GLY A 204 -13.23 -11.26 -16.31
N ALA A 205 -13.94 -10.34 -16.96
CA ALA A 205 -13.51 -8.94 -17.05
C ALA A 205 -13.73 -8.16 -15.74
N PHE A 206 -14.71 -8.53 -14.92
CA PHE A 206 -15.11 -7.77 -13.73
C PHE A 206 -14.53 -8.31 -12.42
N ALA A 207 -14.19 -9.60 -12.35
CA ALA A 207 -13.79 -10.26 -11.10
C ALA A 207 -12.67 -9.52 -10.36
N VAL A 208 -11.55 -9.27 -11.03
CA VAL A 208 -10.39 -8.63 -10.40
C VAL A 208 -10.57 -7.13 -10.23
N PRO A 209 -11.06 -6.35 -11.21
CA PRO A 209 -11.34 -4.92 -11.01
C PRO A 209 -12.28 -4.65 -9.82
N LEU A 210 -13.36 -5.44 -9.67
CA LEU A 210 -14.28 -5.29 -8.54
C LEU A 210 -13.66 -5.70 -7.21
N ALA A 211 -12.81 -6.74 -7.19
CA ALA A 211 -12.06 -7.10 -6.00
C ALA A 211 -11.07 -5.99 -5.61
N THR A 212 -10.30 -5.44 -6.55
CA THR A 212 -9.37 -4.34 -6.29
C THR A 212 -10.10 -3.08 -5.82
N LEU A 213 -11.24 -2.74 -6.42
CA LEU A 213 -12.11 -1.68 -5.92
C LEU A 213 -12.57 -1.95 -4.48
N THR A 214 -12.98 -3.18 -4.18
CA THR A 214 -13.39 -3.55 -2.83
C THR A 214 -12.25 -3.39 -1.83
N LEU A 215 -11.01 -3.70 -2.22
CA LEU A 215 -9.82 -3.43 -1.40
C LEU A 215 -9.69 -1.93 -1.11
N PHE A 216 -9.80 -1.06 -2.12
CA PHE A 216 -9.78 0.39 -1.92
C PHE A 216 -10.96 0.92 -1.08
N PHE A 217 -12.12 0.29 -1.19
CA PHE A 217 -13.27 0.59 -0.33
C PHE A 217 -12.95 0.29 1.13
N GLU A 218 -12.28 -0.84 1.40
CA GLU A 218 -11.83 -1.20 2.76
C GLU A 218 -10.69 -0.31 3.27
N LEU A 219 -9.89 0.29 2.38
CA LEU A 219 -8.85 1.26 2.74
C LEU A 219 -9.42 2.63 3.17
N ASN A 220 -10.69 2.93 2.84
CA ASN A 220 -11.34 4.18 3.22
C ASN A 220 -11.83 4.13 4.68
N THR A 221 -10.91 4.30 5.64
CA THR A 221 -11.23 4.23 7.07
C THR A 221 -12.26 5.23 7.59
N PRO A 222 -12.45 6.45 7.01
CA PRO A 222 -13.55 7.33 7.42
C PRO A 222 -14.94 6.73 7.18
N ARG A 223 -15.07 5.69 6.33
CA ARG A 223 -16.33 5.00 6.00
C ARG A 223 -17.47 5.96 5.63
N ASN A 224 -17.12 7.09 5.01
CA ASN A 224 -18.02 8.19 4.68
C ASN A 224 -18.52 8.17 3.22
N VAL A 225 -18.14 7.16 2.43
CA VAL A 225 -18.53 6.98 1.02
C VAL A 225 -19.50 5.80 0.90
N SER A 226 -20.68 6.05 0.34
CA SER A 226 -21.72 5.02 0.17
C SER A 226 -21.56 4.22 -1.10
N LEU A 227 -22.07 2.97 -1.11
CA LEU A 227 -22.12 2.14 -2.32
C LEU A 227 -22.90 2.78 -3.47
N HIS A 228 -23.90 3.62 -3.19
CA HIS A 228 -24.56 4.40 -4.23
C HIS A 228 -23.57 5.34 -4.95
N THR A 229 -22.66 5.98 -4.22
CA THR A 229 -21.62 6.83 -4.80
C THR A 229 -20.61 6.01 -5.58
N VAL A 230 -20.20 4.86 -5.03
CA VAL A 230 -19.33 3.90 -5.71
C VAL A 230 -19.95 3.42 -7.03
N GLY A 231 -21.22 3.00 -7.02
CA GLY A 231 -21.93 2.55 -8.22
C GLY A 231 -22.00 3.64 -9.31
N LYS A 232 -22.33 4.88 -8.94
CA LYS A 232 -22.34 6.00 -9.91
C LYS A 232 -20.97 6.25 -10.53
N LEU A 233 -19.91 6.26 -9.73
CA LEU A 233 -18.55 6.48 -10.23
C LEU A 233 -18.06 5.31 -11.09
N PHE A 234 -18.43 4.08 -10.75
CA PHE A 234 -18.08 2.90 -11.53
C PHE A 234 -18.72 2.99 -12.92
N LEU A 235 -20.01 3.33 -13.00
CA LEU A 235 -20.70 3.56 -14.27
C LEU A 235 -20.07 4.71 -15.06
N MET A 236 -19.59 5.76 -14.40
CA MET A 236 -18.87 6.82 -15.11
C MET A 236 -17.53 6.35 -15.67
N GLY A 237 -16.78 5.51 -14.94
CA GLY A 237 -15.59 4.86 -15.47
C GLY A 237 -15.87 4.02 -16.70
N ALA A 238 -16.98 3.29 -16.71
CA ALA A 238 -17.45 2.51 -17.86
C ALA A 238 -17.75 3.41 -19.08
N VAL A 239 -18.49 4.50 -18.87
CA VAL A 239 -18.82 5.46 -19.94
C VAL A 239 -17.56 6.13 -20.49
N VAL A 240 -16.61 6.50 -19.63
CA VAL A 240 -15.33 7.07 -20.07
C VAL A 240 -14.54 6.06 -20.90
N SER A 241 -14.42 4.81 -20.46
CA SER A 241 -13.74 3.76 -21.24
C SER A 241 -14.34 3.59 -22.63
N LEU A 242 -15.66 3.41 -22.73
CA LEU A 242 -16.31 3.26 -24.02
C LEU A 242 -16.24 4.54 -24.87
N GLY A 243 -16.34 5.71 -24.25
CA GLY A 243 -16.20 7.00 -24.93
C GLY A 243 -14.81 7.21 -25.51
N MET A 244 -13.75 6.79 -24.79
CA MET A 244 -12.38 6.80 -25.28
C MET A 244 -12.23 5.91 -26.51
N ALA A 245 -12.68 4.66 -26.43
CA ALA A 245 -12.60 3.70 -27.53
C ALA A 245 -13.38 4.14 -28.77
N VAL A 246 -14.56 4.73 -28.59
CA VAL A 246 -15.44 5.09 -29.73
C VAL A 246 -15.07 6.43 -30.35
N PHE A 247 -14.70 7.43 -29.55
CA PHE A 247 -14.54 8.81 -30.05
C PHE A 247 -13.10 9.29 -30.12
N ILE A 248 -12.19 8.77 -29.30
CA ILE A 248 -10.83 9.31 -29.17
C ILE A 248 -9.80 8.43 -29.87
N GLU A 249 -9.80 7.12 -29.63
CA GLU A 249 -8.87 6.18 -30.29
C GLU A 249 -8.90 6.23 -31.82
N PRO A 250 -10.06 6.43 -32.50
CA PRO A 250 -10.08 6.52 -33.96
C PRO A 250 -9.47 7.81 -34.54
N LEU A 251 -9.18 8.82 -33.70
CA LEU A 251 -8.65 10.11 -34.17
C LEU A 251 -7.16 9.97 -34.53
N SER A 252 -6.79 10.36 -35.75
CA SER A 252 -5.43 10.21 -36.27
C SER A 252 -4.34 10.90 -35.45
N ILE A 253 -4.69 11.97 -34.71
CA ILE A 253 -3.76 12.68 -33.82
C ILE A 253 -3.32 11.85 -32.59
N PHE A 254 -4.07 10.81 -32.24
CA PHE A 254 -3.78 9.92 -31.11
C PHE A 254 -3.32 8.52 -31.56
N GLN A 255 -3.01 8.34 -32.85
CA GLN A 255 -2.52 7.08 -33.42
C GLN A 255 -1.03 7.15 -33.80
N ILE A 256 -0.27 8.06 -33.16
CA ILE A 256 1.15 8.25 -33.44
C ILE A 256 1.98 7.10 -32.84
N SER A 257 1.61 6.63 -31.65
CA SER A 257 2.10 5.40 -31.03
C SER A 257 1.01 4.78 -30.14
N SER A 258 1.35 3.77 -29.34
CA SER A 258 0.48 3.22 -28.29
C SER A 258 0.65 3.94 -26.94
N MET A 259 1.71 4.74 -26.76
CA MET A 259 2.05 5.38 -25.49
C MET A 259 1.16 6.61 -25.16
N GLU A 260 0.47 7.16 -26.15
CA GLU A 260 -0.44 8.31 -26.03
C GLU A 260 -1.66 8.00 -25.17
N ALA A 261 -2.05 6.73 -25.05
CA ALA A 261 -3.11 6.30 -24.14
C ALA A 261 -2.84 6.78 -22.70
N GLY A 262 -1.57 6.75 -22.26
CA GLY A 262 -1.15 7.23 -20.94
C GLY A 262 -1.64 8.65 -20.61
N PRO A 263 -1.17 9.71 -21.28
CA PRO A 263 -1.62 11.07 -20.98
C PRO A 263 -3.12 11.27 -21.25
N VAL A 264 -3.68 10.66 -22.29
CA VAL A 264 -5.06 10.93 -22.69
C VAL A 264 -6.06 10.26 -21.74
N GLU A 265 -5.91 8.96 -21.49
CA GLU A 265 -6.85 8.21 -20.65
C GLU A 265 -6.74 8.58 -19.18
N GLU A 266 -5.53 8.78 -18.64
CA GLU A 266 -5.39 9.19 -17.24
C GLU A 266 -6.01 10.56 -17.00
N THR A 267 -5.92 11.48 -17.98
CA THR A 267 -6.58 12.78 -17.91
C THR A 267 -8.10 12.63 -17.95
N ALA A 268 -8.63 11.84 -18.89
CA ALA A 268 -10.07 11.61 -19.01
C ALA A 268 -10.67 11.00 -17.74
N LYS A 269 -10.02 9.97 -17.18
CA LYS A 269 -10.43 9.31 -15.93
C LYS A 269 -10.39 10.26 -14.74
N LEU A 270 -9.32 11.05 -14.59
CA LEU A 270 -9.24 12.03 -13.51
C LEU A 270 -10.33 13.11 -13.63
N LEU A 271 -10.56 13.63 -14.84
CA LEU A 271 -11.62 14.62 -15.07
C LEU A 271 -13.00 14.06 -14.69
N ALA A 272 -13.28 12.80 -15.01
CA ALA A 272 -14.53 12.16 -14.60
C ALA A 272 -14.68 12.14 -13.07
N VAL A 273 -13.62 11.81 -12.32
CA VAL A 273 -13.63 11.88 -10.85
C VAL A 273 -13.90 13.31 -10.37
N VAL A 274 -13.11 14.28 -10.85
CA VAL A 274 -13.13 15.66 -10.35
C VAL A 274 -14.48 16.35 -10.65
N LEU A 275 -15.04 16.15 -11.84
CA LEU A 275 -16.30 16.76 -12.24
C LEU A 275 -17.49 16.19 -11.47
N VAL A 276 -17.51 14.87 -11.23
CA VAL A 276 -18.60 14.20 -10.50
C VAL A 276 -18.50 14.44 -8.99
N MET A 277 -17.27 14.43 -8.44
CA MET A 277 -17.01 14.54 -7.00
C MET A 277 -16.55 15.93 -6.55
N ARG A 278 -17.11 16.99 -7.15
CA ARG A 278 -16.73 18.38 -6.87
C ARG A 278 -17.19 18.97 -5.52
N ASN A 279 -18.00 18.25 -4.75
CA ASN A 279 -18.56 18.76 -3.49
C ASN A 279 -17.50 18.81 -2.35
N THR A 280 -17.79 19.55 -1.28
CA THR A 280 -16.90 19.70 -0.11
C THR A 280 -17.14 18.65 0.97
N ARG A 281 -18.16 17.79 0.80
CA ARG A 281 -18.48 16.69 1.75
C ARG A 281 -17.30 15.73 1.94
N TYR A 282 -16.55 15.49 0.87
CA TYR A 282 -15.45 14.53 0.85
C TYR A 282 -14.12 15.27 0.88
N LYS A 283 -13.50 15.33 2.05
CA LYS A 283 -12.26 16.08 2.30
C LYS A 283 -11.01 15.23 2.48
N TYR A 284 -11.17 13.93 2.72
CA TYR A 284 -10.05 13.05 3.02
C TYR A 284 -9.36 12.60 1.74
N MET A 285 -8.03 12.48 1.80
CA MET A 285 -7.29 11.88 0.70
C MET A 285 -7.74 10.45 0.40
N LEU A 286 -8.09 9.69 1.43
CA LEU A 286 -8.68 8.35 1.29
C LEU A 286 -9.96 8.35 0.45
N ASN A 287 -10.74 9.44 0.47
CA ASN A 287 -11.92 9.58 -0.39
C ASN A 287 -11.52 9.70 -1.86
N GLY A 288 -10.53 10.56 -2.16
CA GLY A 288 -10.01 10.70 -3.52
C GLY A 288 -9.45 9.37 -4.05
N ILE A 289 -8.69 8.63 -3.23
CA ILE A 289 -8.17 7.31 -3.58
C ILE A 289 -9.32 6.36 -3.96
N LEU A 290 -10.37 6.27 -3.13
CA LEU A 290 -11.52 5.42 -3.41
C LEU A 290 -12.27 5.86 -4.68
N PHE A 291 -12.49 7.16 -4.88
CA PHE A 291 -13.16 7.65 -6.09
C PHE A 291 -12.38 7.30 -7.36
N GLY A 292 -11.07 7.51 -7.33
CA GLY A 292 -10.18 7.14 -8.42
C GLY A 292 -10.19 5.64 -8.69
N ALA A 293 -10.02 4.82 -7.65
CA ALA A 293 -10.10 3.36 -7.77
C ALA A 293 -11.45 2.92 -8.38
N THR A 294 -12.53 3.59 -8.03
CA THR A 294 -13.87 3.27 -8.52
C THR A 294 -14.02 3.55 -10.02
N VAL A 295 -13.60 4.73 -10.47
CA VAL A 295 -13.61 5.08 -11.90
C VAL A 295 -12.66 4.18 -12.67
N GLY A 296 -11.44 3.94 -12.15
CA GLY A 296 -10.47 3.06 -12.76
C GLY A 296 -10.94 1.60 -12.87
N ALA A 297 -11.68 1.09 -11.88
CA ALA A 297 -12.27 -0.25 -11.93
C ALA A 297 -13.39 -0.36 -12.97
N GLY A 298 -14.25 0.67 -13.08
CA GLY A 298 -15.25 0.75 -14.15
C GLY A 298 -14.59 0.79 -15.53
N PHE A 299 -13.54 1.59 -15.67
CA PHE A 299 -12.77 1.68 -16.91
C PHE A 299 -12.17 0.33 -17.29
N ALA A 300 -11.37 -0.28 -16.40
CA ALA A 300 -10.68 -1.54 -16.65
C ALA A 300 -11.62 -2.69 -17.00
N ALA A 301 -12.77 -2.78 -16.32
CA ALA A 301 -13.73 -3.87 -16.54
C ALA A 301 -14.37 -3.80 -17.94
N PHE A 302 -14.80 -2.62 -18.38
CA PHE A 302 -15.46 -2.46 -19.68
C PHE A 302 -14.48 -2.48 -20.85
N GLU A 303 -13.29 -1.91 -20.66
CA GLU A 303 -12.21 -2.01 -21.62
C GLU A 303 -11.78 -3.47 -21.83
N THR A 304 -11.59 -4.23 -20.73
CA THR A 304 -11.25 -5.66 -20.80
C THR A 304 -12.35 -6.48 -21.47
N ALA A 305 -13.63 -6.18 -21.22
CA ALA A 305 -14.74 -6.82 -21.93
C ALA A 305 -14.72 -6.49 -23.43
N GLY A 306 -14.40 -5.25 -23.80
CA GLY A 306 -14.23 -4.81 -25.19
C GLY A 306 -13.10 -5.56 -25.89
N TYR A 307 -11.93 -5.71 -25.24
CA TYR A 307 -10.82 -6.50 -25.76
C TYR A 307 -11.16 -7.99 -25.89
N ALA A 308 -11.81 -8.57 -24.86
CA ALA A 308 -12.24 -9.96 -24.89
C ALA A 308 -13.19 -10.25 -26.06
N LEU A 309 -14.10 -9.32 -26.36
CA LEU A 309 -15.00 -9.42 -27.50
C LEU A 309 -14.28 -9.21 -28.84
N ASN A 310 -13.62 -8.07 -29.03
CA ASN A 310 -13.17 -7.61 -30.34
C ASN A 310 -11.82 -8.18 -30.77
N MET A 311 -10.91 -8.44 -29.81
CA MET A 311 -9.56 -8.92 -30.10
C MET A 311 -9.39 -10.43 -29.91
N ALA A 312 -10.37 -11.11 -29.32
CA ALA A 312 -10.29 -12.55 -29.08
C ALA A 312 -11.53 -13.32 -29.52
N PHE A 313 -12.71 -13.01 -28.97
CA PHE A 313 -13.91 -13.79 -29.29
C PHE A 313 -14.30 -13.69 -30.77
N LEU A 314 -14.45 -12.48 -31.33
CA LEU A 314 -14.82 -12.31 -32.74
C LEU A 314 -13.73 -12.84 -33.70
N PRO A 315 -12.43 -12.54 -33.51
CA PRO A 315 -11.37 -13.12 -34.34
C PRO A 315 -11.25 -14.64 -34.24
N GLY A 316 -11.62 -15.25 -33.11
CA GLY A 316 -11.68 -16.70 -32.98
C GLY A 316 -12.94 -17.32 -33.59
N LEU A 317 -14.06 -16.60 -33.58
CA LEU A 317 -15.35 -17.09 -34.06
C LEU A 317 -15.45 -17.04 -35.59
N VAL A 318 -15.21 -15.86 -36.18
CA VAL A 318 -15.53 -15.57 -37.59
C VAL A 318 -14.77 -16.50 -38.56
N PRO A 319 -13.45 -16.71 -38.43
CA PRO A 319 -12.72 -17.63 -39.30
C PRO A 319 -13.21 -19.08 -39.17
N GLY A 320 -13.55 -19.52 -37.95
CA GLY A 320 -14.08 -20.86 -37.72
C GLY A 320 -15.43 -21.09 -38.40
N LEU A 321 -16.32 -20.10 -38.34
CA LEU A 321 -17.60 -20.14 -39.05
C LEU A 321 -17.40 -20.17 -40.57
N LEU A 322 -16.51 -19.31 -41.10
CA LEU A 322 -16.20 -19.26 -42.52
C LEU A 322 -15.61 -20.59 -43.01
N GLN A 323 -14.64 -21.14 -42.27
CA GLN A 323 -14.04 -22.42 -42.60
C GLN A 323 -15.09 -23.55 -42.59
N GLY A 324 -16.00 -23.54 -41.62
CA GLY A 324 -17.13 -24.47 -41.57
C GLY A 324 -18.01 -24.42 -42.82
N ILE A 325 -18.34 -23.22 -43.30
CA ILE A 325 -19.12 -23.02 -44.53
C ILE A 325 -18.34 -23.49 -45.76
N LEU A 326 -17.07 -23.12 -45.87
CA LEU A 326 -16.23 -23.47 -47.02
C LEU A 326 -16.04 -24.99 -47.15
N GLN A 327 -15.93 -25.71 -46.02
CA GLN A 327 -15.73 -27.15 -46.01
C GLN A 327 -17.03 -27.94 -46.24
N ASN A 328 -18.15 -27.48 -45.67
CA ASN A 328 -19.41 -28.24 -45.68
C ASN A 328 -20.43 -27.71 -46.71
N GLY A 329 -20.14 -26.60 -47.40
CA GLY A 329 -21.07 -25.92 -48.30
C GLY A 329 -22.20 -25.14 -47.59
N SER A 330 -22.37 -25.34 -46.28
CA SER A 330 -23.34 -24.63 -45.42
C SER A 330 -22.84 -24.59 -43.97
N LEU A 331 -23.43 -23.72 -43.15
CA LEU A 331 -23.11 -23.68 -41.72
C LEU A 331 -23.86 -24.81 -41.00
N SER A 332 -23.12 -25.84 -40.57
CA SER A 332 -23.64 -26.91 -39.72
C SER A 332 -23.53 -26.54 -38.24
N GLN A 333 -24.38 -27.15 -37.40
CA GLN A 333 -24.34 -26.97 -35.95
C GLN A 333 -22.96 -27.35 -35.37
N ASN A 334 -22.38 -28.46 -35.83
CA ASN A 334 -21.06 -28.90 -35.37
C ASN A 334 -19.96 -27.87 -35.71
N ALA A 335 -20.06 -27.23 -36.88
CA ALA A 335 -19.12 -26.19 -37.28
C ALA A 335 -19.30 -24.91 -36.43
N SER A 336 -20.54 -24.51 -36.13
CA SER A 336 -20.78 -23.37 -35.22
C SER A 336 -20.32 -23.63 -33.80
N ASP A 337 -20.49 -24.85 -33.29
CA ASP A 337 -20.06 -25.24 -31.95
C ASP A 337 -18.54 -25.24 -31.84
N ALA A 338 -17.85 -25.80 -32.83
CA ALA A 338 -16.39 -25.79 -32.90
C ALA A 338 -15.82 -24.37 -32.98
N ALA A 339 -16.41 -23.51 -33.81
CA ALA A 339 -16.02 -22.10 -33.93
C ALA A 339 -16.22 -21.34 -32.61
N THR A 340 -17.37 -21.55 -31.96
CA THR A 340 -17.67 -20.93 -30.66
C THR A 340 -16.71 -21.38 -29.58
N HIS A 341 -16.36 -22.69 -29.56
CA HIS A 341 -15.39 -23.21 -28.61
C HIS A 341 -14.00 -22.57 -28.79
N ALA A 342 -13.51 -22.48 -30.03
CA ALA A 342 -12.25 -21.82 -30.34
C ALA A 342 -12.26 -20.33 -29.93
N ALA A 343 -13.36 -19.62 -30.20
CA ALA A 343 -13.56 -18.23 -29.80
C ALA A 343 -13.49 -18.04 -28.28
N VAL A 344 -14.15 -18.91 -27.51
CA VAL A 344 -14.09 -18.85 -26.03
C VAL A 344 -12.68 -19.12 -25.52
N VAL A 345 -11.97 -20.10 -26.09
CA VAL A 345 -10.59 -20.40 -25.66
C VAL A 345 -9.67 -19.19 -25.83
N GLN A 346 -9.76 -18.49 -26.96
CA GLN A 346 -9.00 -17.24 -27.18
C GLN A 346 -9.44 -16.13 -26.21
N MET A 347 -10.75 -15.99 -26.01
CA MET A 347 -11.30 -15.01 -25.06
C MET A 347 -10.76 -15.23 -23.64
N LEU A 348 -10.67 -16.48 -23.18
CA LEU A 348 -10.14 -16.84 -21.87
C LEU A 348 -8.68 -16.43 -21.68
N GLN A 349 -7.88 -16.39 -22.74
CA GLN A 349 -6.47 -15.94 -22.67
C GLN A 349 -6.40 -14.45 -22.35
N ILE A 350 -7.15 -13.60 -23.06
CA ILE A 350 -7.24 -12.16 -22.78
C ILE A 350 -7.76 -11.91 -21.37
N LEU A 351 -8.88 -12.55 -21.00
CA LEU A 351 -9.51 -12.37 -19.70
C LEU A 351 -8.56 -12.75 -18.54
N ARG A 352 -7.77 -13.82 -18.71
CA ARG A 352 -6.79 -14.24 -17.71
C ARG A 352 -5.64 -13.25 -17.58
N LEU A 353 -5.05 -12.82 -18.69
CA LEU A 353 -3.91 -11.90 -18.69
C LEU A 353 -4.31 -10.55 -18.07
N ARG A 354 -5.34 -9.91 -18.63
CA ARG A 354 -5.84 -8.63 -18.12
C ARG A 354 -6.39 -8.74 -16.69
N GLY A 355 -6.94 -9.89 -16.31
CA GLY A 355 -7.37 -10.16 -14.94
C GLY A 355 -6.22 -10.12 -13.94
N ILE A 356 -5.09 -10.77 -14.25
CA ILE A 356 -3.89 -10.77 -13.38
C ILE A 356 -3.29 -9.37 -13.27
N GLU A 357 -3.32 -8.63 -14.38
CA GLU A 357 -2.75 -7.29 -14.52
C GLU A 357 -3.63 -6.17 -13.96
N ALA A 358 -4.94 -6.39 -13.83
CA ALA A 358 -5.92 -5.37 -13.42
C ALA A 358 -5.55 -4.61 -12.13
N PRO A 359 -5.00 -5.23 -11.06
CA PRO A 359 -4.58 -4.50 -9.87
C PRO A 359 -3.39 -3.56 -10.11
N LEU A 360 -2.61 -3.78 -11.16
CA LEU A 360 -1.36 -3.06 -11.46
C LEU A 360 -1.56 -1.88 -12.42
N GLY A 361 -2.73 -1.80 -13.08
CA GLY A 361 -3.04 -0.80 -14.10
C GLY A 361 -4.08 0.24 -13.65
N HIS A 362 -5.11 0.45 -14.50
CA HIS A 362 -6.05 1.58 -14.42
C HIS A 362 -6.66 1.80 -13.03
N VAL A 363 -6.97 0.75 -12.26
CA VAL A 363 -7.55 0.88 -10.91
C VAL A 363 -6.59 1.65 -9.99
N ALA A 364 -5.33 1.22 -9.92
CA ALA A 364 -4.34 1.81 -9.04
C ALA A 364 -3.84 3.16 -9.57
N TRP A 365 -3.66 3.32 -10.88
CA TRP A 365 -3.28 4.60 -11.50
C TRP A 365 -4.28 5.70 -11.21
N THR A 366 -5.57 5.41 -11.40
CA THR A 366 -6.63 6.40 -11.18
C THR A 366 -6.80 6.69 -9.69
N ALA A 367 -6.66 5.69 -8.82
CA ALA A 367 -6.65 5.87 -7.37
C ALA A 367 -5.52 6.81 -6.90
N LEU A 368 -4.33 6.63 -7.46
CA LEU A 368 -3.18 7.50 -7.22
C LEU A 368 -3.47 8.93 -7.67
N ALA A 369 -3.89 9.12 -8.92
CA ALA A 369 -4.19 10.43 -9.50
C ALA A 369 -5.24 11.21 -8.67
N ALA A 370 -6.36 10.56 -8.35
CA ALA A 370 -7.44 11.19 -7.59
C ALA A 370 -7.08 11.42 -6.12
N GLY A 371 -6.36 10.48 -5.48
CA GLY A 371 -5.82 10.69 -4.14
C GLY A 371 -4.89 11.89 -4.08
N ALA A 372 -3.98 12.00 -5.06
CA ALA A 372 -3.07 13.13 -5.16
C ALA A 372 -3.80 14.46 -5.34
N PHE A 373 -4.88 14.50 -6.12
CA PHE A 373 -5.71 15.68 -6.26
C PHE A 373 -6.44 16.04 -4.96
N TRP A 374 -7.01 15.05 -4.25
CA TRP A 374 -7.67 15.29 -2.96
C TRP A 374 -6.74 15.79 -1.87
N ARG A 375 -5.44 15.50 -1.96
CA ARG A 375 -4.43 16.12 -1.08
C ARG A 375 -4.42 17.64 -1.18
N VAL A 376 -4.64 18.17 -2.39
CA VAL A 376 -4.66 19.62 -2.66
C VAL A 376 -6.05 20.20 -2.40
N LYS A 377 -7.10 19.51 -2.85
CA LYS A 377 -8.49 19.96 -2.73
C LYS A 377 -8.95 20.04 -1.27
N GLN A 378 -8.70 18.99 -0.48
CA GLN A 378 -9.18 18.88 0.89
C GLN A 378 -10.69 19.21 1.01
N ASP A 379 -11.09 20.02 1.99
CA ASP A 379 -12.44 20.51 2.24
C ASP A 379 -12.83 21.74 1.40
N LYS A 380 -11.93 22.24 0.55
CA LYS A 380 -12.17 23.43 -0.28
C LYS A 380 -13.07 23.09 -1.49
N PRO A 381 -13.84 24.08 -1.98
CA PRO A 381 -14.55 23.95 -3.25
C PRO A 381 -13.56 23.75 -4.40
N LEU A 382 -14.00 23.06 -5.45
CA LEU A 382 -13.18 22.83 -6.64
C LEU A 382 -12.71 24.16 -7.25
N ASN A 383 -11.41 24.31 -7.42
CA ASN A 383 -10.79 25.41 -8.16
C ASN A 383 -9.85 24.83 -9.23
N VAL A 384 -9.93 25.34 -10.46
CA VAL A 384 -9.11 24.90 -11.59
C VAL A 384 -7.62 25.07 -11.31
N SER A 385 -7.22 26.08 -10.52
CA SER A 385 -5.82 26.27 -10.12
C SER A 385 -5.25 25.08 -9.33
N MET A 386 -6.10 24.26 -8.69
CA MET A 386 -5.67 23.03 -8.01
C MET A 386 -5.09 22.00 -8.97
N LEU A 387 -5.54 21.98 -10.24
CA LEU A 387 -4.98 21.11 -11.28
C LEU A 387 -3.58 21.55 -11.70
N LEU A 388 -3.18 22.77 -11.38
CA LEU A 388 -1.86 23.33 -11.65
C LEU A 388 -0.94 23.31 -10.43
N ASP A 389 -1.40 22.76 -9.28
CA ASP A 389 -0.56 22.61 -8.10
C ASP A 389 0.59 21.64 -8.40
N THR A 390 1.83 22.09 -8.15
CA THR A 390 3.03 21.33 -8.51
C THR A 390 3.14 19.99 -7.79
N ARG A 391 2.60 19.86 -6.57
CA ARG A 391 2.59 18.60 -5.82
C ARG A 391 1.63 17.60 -6.45
N PHE A 392 0.48 18.09 -6.92
CA PHE A 392 -0.46 17.28 -7.69
C PHE A 392 0.12 16.89 -9.05
N LEU A 393 0.64 17.83 -9.84
CA LEU A 393 1.17 17.55 -11.18
C LEU A 393 2.32 16.53 -11.16
N LYS A 394 3.24 16.64 -10.19
CA LYS A 394 4.33 15.65 -10.05
C LYS A 394 3.80 14.26 -9.73
N ALA A 395 2.80 14.16 -8.85
CA ALA A 395 2.18 12.88 -8.52
C ALA A 395 1.33 12.33 -9.68
N PHE A 396 0.63 13.18 -10.43
CA PHE A 396 -0.18 12.81 -11.59
C PHE A 396 0.67 12.37 -12.80
N ALA A 397 1.88 12.91 -12.94
CA ALA A 397 2.82 12.43 -13.96
C ALA A 397 3.21 10.96 -13.76
N ILE A 398 3.14 10.42 -12.54
CA ILE A 398 3.49 9.02 -12.26
C ILE A 398 2.56 8.05 -13.02
N PRO A 399 1.22 8.02 -12.80
CA PRO A 399 0.34 7.13 -13.53
C PRO A 399 0.38 7.35 -15.05
N VAL A 400 0.52 8.59 -15.51
CA VAL A 400 0.66 8.90 -16.95
C VAL A 400 1.88 8.20 -17.56
N VAL A 401 3.04 8.32 -16.90
CA VAL A 401 4.28 7.68 -17.38
C VAL A 401 4.22 6.16 -17.20
N MET A 402 3.65 5.67 -16.10
CA MET A 402 3.49 4.22 -15.88
C MET A 402 2.61 3.58 -16.96
N HIS A 403 1.52 4.24 -17.33
CA HIS A 403 0.64 3.78 -18.40
C HIS A 403 1.32 3.87 -19.77
N ALA A 404 2.00 4.96 -20.09
CA ALA A 404 2.79 5.06 -21.32
C ALA A 404 3.87 3.97 -21.43
N ILE A 405 4.50 3.59 -20.31
CA ILE A 405 5.47 2.47 -20.27
C ILE A 405 4.78 1.12 -20.41
N TRP A 406 3.59 0.95 -19.83
CA TRP A 406 2.79 -0.26 -19.99
C TRP A 406 2.51 -0.54 -21.47
N ASP A 407 2.08 0.49 -22.21
CA ASP A 407 1.74 0.40 -23.63
C ASP A 407 2.94 0.60 -24.56
N ALA A 408 4.16 0.68 -24.02
CA ALA A 408 5.33 0.87 -24.86
C ALA A 408 5.48 -0.28 -25.88
N SER A 409 5.91 0.06 -27.08
CA SER A 409 6.16 -0.92 -28.15
C SER A 409 7.29 -1.91 -27.81
N TRP A 410 8.16 -1.54 -26.88
CA TRP A 410 9.16 -2.42 -26.29
C TRP A 410 8.63 -3.02 -24.98
N GLN A 411 8.88 -4.30 -24.76
CA GLN A 411 8.42 -5.03 -23.58
C GLN A 411 9.61 -5.75 -22.93
N LEU A 412 9.73 -5.62 -21.60
CA LEU A 412 10.68 -6.41 -20.82
C LEU A 412 10.23 -7.88 -20.73
N PRO A 413 11.15 -8.84 -20.57
CA PRO A 413 10.79 -10.24 -20.42
C PRO A 413 9.92 -10.47 -19.17
N PHE A 414 9.06 -11.49 -19.22
CA PHE A 414 8.18 -11.90 -18.12
C PHE A 414 7.21 -10.81 -17.63
N GLU A 415 6.61 -10.05 -18.55
CA GLU A 415 5.71 -8.92 -18.21
C GLU A 415 6.39 -7.87 -17.32
N GLY A 416 7.69 -7.65 -17.56
CA GLY A 416 8.52 -6.80 -16.70
C GLY A 416 8.06 -5.34 -16.66
N ASN A 417 7.46 -4.82 -17.74
CA ASN A 417 6.90 -3.47 -17.77
C ASN A 417 5.72 -3.36 -16.80
N GLN A 418 4.81 -4.34 -16.86
CA GLN A 418 3.58 -4.44 -16.08
C GLN A 418 3.88 -4.60 -14.59
N ILE A 419 4.84 -5.47 -14.27
CA ILE A 419 5.28 -5.68 -12.89
C ILE A 419 5.94 -4.41 -12.33
N LEU A 420 6.86 -3.80 -13.09
CA LEU A 420 7.58 -2.60 -12.63
C LEU A 420 6.64 -1.43 -12.39
N THR A 421 5.77 -1.13 -13.36
CA THR A 421 4.80 -0.04 -13.27
C THR A 421 3.81 -0.28 -12.14
N GLY A 422 3.35 -1.52 -11.96
CA GLY A 422 2.53 -1.95 -10.84
C GLY A 422 3.19 -1.72 -9.48
N LEU A 423 4.45 -2.16 -9.31
CA LEU A 423 5.18 -2.03 -8.04
C LEU A 423 5.41 -0.56 -7.67
N ILE A 424 5.80 0.28 -8.63
CA ILE A 424 5.97 1.73 -8.41
C ILE A 424 4.64 2.36 -8.02
N THR A 425 3.57 2.02 -8.75
CA THR A 425 2.22 2.56 -8.48
C THR A 425 1.75 2.20 -7.08
N TRP A 426 1.83 0.92 -6.69
CA TRP A 426 1.38 0.48 -5.36
C TRP A 426 2.23 1.06 -4.23
N TYR A 427 3.54 1.22 -4.43
CA TYR A 427 4.39 1.92 -3.45
C TYR A 427 3.89 3.34 -3.19
N VAL A 428 3.56 4.09 -4.25
CA VAL A 428 3.03 5.44 -4.13
C VAL A 428 1.63 5.44 -3.52
N VAL A 429 0.74 4.54 -3.96
CA VAL A 429 -0.61 4.38 -3.41
C VAL A 429 -0.55 4.14 -1.90
N PHE A 430 0.31 3.25 -1.41
CA PHE A 430 0.44 3.05 0.04
C PHE A 430 0.98 4.31 0.74
N GLY A 431 1.88 5.06 0.12
CA GLY A 431 2.33 6.35 0.65
C GLY A 431 1.18 7.35 0.80
N LEU A 432 0.27 7.39 -0.19
CA LEU A 432 -0.96 8.19 -0.12
C LEU A 432 -1.90 7.68 0.97
N VAL A 433 -2.13 6.37 1.06
CA VAL A 433 -2.99 5.80 2.11
C VAL A 433 -2.46 6.16 3.50
N GLN A 434 -1.14 6.05 3.73
CA GLN A 434 -0.53 6.43 5.00
C GLN A 434 -0.76 7.91 5.35
N GLN A 435 -0.53 8.81 4.40
CA GLN A 435 -0.80 10.24 4.59
C GLN A 435 -2.29 10.49 4.85
N GLY A 436 -3.19 9.74 4.20
CA GLY A 436 -4.64 9.81 4.44
C GLY A 436 -5.03 9.32 5.84
N LEU A 437 -4.44 8.24 6.33
CA LEU A 437 -4.64 7.76 7.70
C LEU A 437 -4.13 8.77 8.73
N ARG A 438 -2.97 9.40 8.47
CA ARG A 438 -2.43 10.51 9.30
C ARG A 438 -3.38 11.70 9.33
N GLN A 439 -3.98 12.07 8.19
CA GLN A 439 -4.98 13.14 8.10
C GLN A 439 -6.18 12.88 9.02
N VAL A 440 -6.72 11.66 9.00
CA VAL A 440 -7.84 11.26 9.86
C VAL A 440 -7.44 11.28 11.34
N LYS A 441 -6.23 10.79 11.65
CA LYS A 441 -5.70 10.77 13.01
C LYS A 441 -5.54 12.16 13.62
N GLU A 442 -5.03 13.10 12.84
CA GLU A 442 -4.86 14.49 13.28
C GLU A 442 -6.21 15.17 13.54
N GLU A 443 -7.19 14.93 12.66
CA GLU A 443 -8.55 15.45 12.86
C GLU A 443 -9.22 14.86 14.11
N GLN A 444 -9.09 13.55 14.34
CA GLN A 444 -9.58 12.88 15.54
C GLN A 444 -8.94 13.48 16.81
N LYS A 445 -7.62 13.70 16.79
CA LYS A 445 -6.89 14.31 17.91
C LYS A 445 -7.37 15.75 18.18
N SER A 446 -7.48 16.58 17.15
CA SER A 446 -7.98 17.95 17.28
C SER A 446 -9.41 18.00 17.82
N HIS A 447 -10.27 17.07 17.38
CA HIS A 447 -11.63 16.95 17.88
C HIS A 447 -11.67 16.60 19.38
N LEU A 448 -10.84 15.64 19.81
CA LEU A 448 -10.71 15.25 21.22
C LEU A 448 -10.20 16.41 22.09
N GLU A 449 -9.17 17.13 21.63
CA GLU A 449 -8.64 18.31 22.32
C GLU A 449 -9.71 19.40 22.48
N SER A 450 -10.48 19.69 21.42
CA SER A 450 -11.57 20.67 21.48
C SER A 450 -12.69 20.25 22.45
N THR A 451 -12.99 18.95 22.51
CA THR A 451 -14.02 18.41 23.41
C THR A 451 -13.54 18.49 24.86
N LEU A 452 -12.27 18.18 25.12
CA LEU A 452 -11.67 18.30 26.44
C LEU A 452 -11.73 19.75 26.95
N VAL A 453 -11.34 20.72 26.13
CA VAL A 453 -11.41 22.15 26.48
C VAL A 453 -12.85 22.58 26.81
N ASN A 454 -13.83 22.13 26.03
CA ASN A 454 -15.24 22.44 26.29
C ASN A 454 -15.75 21.81 27.60
N VAL A 455 -15.35 20.59 27.91
CA VAL A 455 -15.69 19.91 29.17
C VAL A 455 -15.04 20.60 30.36
N GLU A 456 -13.76 20.96 30.26
CA GLU A 456 -13.05 21.72 31.30
C GLU A 456 -13.72 23.08 31.56
N ALA A 457 -14.10 23.80 30.51
CA ALA A 457 -14.83 25.06 30.63
C ALA A 457 -16.21 24.88 31.29
N ALA A 458 -16.93 23.80 30.98
CA ALA A 458 -18.22 23.50 31.59
C ALA A 458 -18.10 23.11 33.08
N LEU A 459 -17.02 22.41 33.47
CA LEU A 459 -16.75 22.06 34.87
C LEU A 459 -16.32 23.28 35.71
N GLN A 460 -15.72 24.29 35.09
CA GLN A 460 -15.30 25.54 35.74
C GLN A 460 -16.43 26.59 35.81
N ALA A 461 -17.56 26.35 35.14
CA ALA A 461 -18.70 27.27 35.19
C ALA A 461 -19.29 27.29 36.61
N PRO A 462 -19.47 28.47 37.25
CA PRO A 462 -20.08 28.55 38.56
C PRO A 462 -21.49 27.94 38.53
N GLY A 463 -21.78 27.07 39.50
CA GLY A 463 -23.10 26.44 39.61
C GLY A 463 -24.24 27.46 39.68
N PRO A 464 -25.47 27.11 39.29
CA PRO A 464 -26.59 28.04 39.31
C PRO A 464 -26.70 28.64 40.71
N ALA A 465 -26.64 29.98 40.77
CA ALA A 465 -26.84 30.70 42.01
C ALA A 465 -28.18 30.25 42.60
N THR A 466 -28.11 29.57 43.75
CA THR A 466 -29.31 29.20 44.52
C THR A 466 -30.02 30.49 44.89
N ALA A 467 -31.17 30.72 44.26
CA ALA A 467 -32.06 31.86 44.51
C ALA A 467 -32.91 31.65 45.77
#